data_AF-A0A3C1UYX1-F1
#
_entry.id   AF-A0A3C1UYX1-F1
#
_cell.length_a   1.000
_cell.length_b   1.000
_cell.length_c   1.000
_cell.angle_alpha   90.00
_cell.angle_beta   90.00
_cell.angle_gamma   90.00
#
_symmetry.space_group_name_H-M   'P 1'
#
loop_
_entity.id
_entity.type
_entity.pdbx_description
1 polymer ?
#
loop_
_entity_poly.entity_id
_entity_poly.type
_entity_poly.pdbx_seq_one_letter_code
_entity_poly.pdbx_strand_id
1 'polypeptide(L)'
;LILDIFAQRARSREGKLQVELAQQKYRLPRLMGQGTVLSRLGGGIGTRGPGESKLESDRRHIRRRIESLEEQLRDLKRQRSTRRARRKKDGVVTVAIVG
;
A
#
# COMPACT_ATOMS: atom_id res chain seq x y z
N LEU A 1 9.67 -12.10 2.87
CA LEU A 1 11.10 -11.98 3.29
C LEU A 1 11.53 -10.51 3.42
N ILE A 2 11.72 -9.75 2.33
CA ILE A 2 12.18 -8.34 2.43
C ILE A 2 11.12 -7.38 3.01
N LEU A 3 9.87 -7.45 2.53
CA LEU A 3 8.80 -6.58 3.04
C LEU A 3 8.47 -6.85 4.51
N ASP A 4 8.64 -8.08 4.97
CA ASP A 4 8.40 -8.45 6.37
C ASP A 4 9.51 -7.90 7.27
N ILE A 5 10.77 -7.97 6.82
CA ILE A 5 11.91 -7.33 7.51
C ILE A 5 11.69 -5.82 7.58
N PHE A 6 11.25 -5.18 6.49
CA PHE A 6 10.93 -3.75 6.52
C PHE A 6 9.76 -3.44 7.44
N ALA A 7 8.74 -4.29 7.52
CA ALA A 7 7.63 -4.10 8.46
C ALA A 7 8.08 -4.17 9.92
N GLN A 8 8.98 -5.11 10.24
CA GLN A 8 9.57 -5.23 11.57
C GLN A 8 10.45 -4.03 11.93
N ARG A 9 11.15 -3.44 10.94
CA ARG A 9 12.07 -2.31 11.14
C ARG A 9 11.39 -0.94 11.05
N ALA A 10 10.21 -0.84 10.45
CA ALA A 10 9.49 0.42 10.28
C ALA A 10 8.99 0.99 11.61
N ARG A 11 9.73 1.94 12.18
CA ARG A 11 9.36 2.63 13.43
C ARG A 11 8.55 3.90 13.19
N SER A 12 8.89 4.67 12.16
CA SER A 12 8.21 5.94 11.86
C SER A 12 6.85 5.71 11.20
N ARG A 13 5.93 6.67 11.35
CA ARG A 13 4.62 6.65 10.68
C ARG A 13 4.77 6.61 9.16
N GLU A 14 5.67 7.42 8.60
CA GLU A 14 5.96 7.43 7.16
C GLU A 14 6.49 6.06 6.68
N GLY A 15 7.42 5.46 7.42
CA GLY A 15 7.98 4.15 7.07
C GLY A 15 6.92 3.04 7.14
N LYS A 16 6.07 3.04 8.17
CA LYS A 16 4.97 2.06 8.28
C LYS A 16 4.01 2.16 7.11
N LEU A 17 3.60 3.38 6.72
CA LEU A 17 2.73 3.61 5.58
C LEU A 17 3.37 3.17 4.26
N GLN A 18 4.67 3.44 4.05
CA GLN A 18 5.39 3.00 2.85
C GLN A 18 5.48 1.48 2.75
N VAL A 19 5.76 0.80 3.87
CA VAL A 19 5.84 -0.66 3.89
C VAL A 19 4.47 -1.29 3.67
N GLU A 20 3.42 -0.78 4.32
CA GLU A 20 2.06 -1.27 4.12
C GLU A 20 1.62 -1.08 2.65
N LEU A 21 1.90 0.09 2.05
CA LEU A 21 1.62 0.35 0.65
C LEU A 21 2.34 -0.65 -0.26
N ALA A 22 3.62 -0.90 0.01
CA ALA A 22 4.41 -1.86 -0.75
C ALA A 22 3.87 -3.29 -0.62
N GLN A 23 3.44 -3.70 0.58
CA GLN A 23 2.78 -4.99 0.81
C GLN A 23 1.47 -5.13 0.02
N GLN A 24 0.63 -4.10 0.02
CA GLN A 24 -0.63 -4.12 -0.75
C GLN A 24 -0.38 -4.18 -2.26
N LYS A 25 0.54 -3.37 -2.78
CA LYS A 25 0.94 -3.42 -4.20
C LYS A 25 1.55 -4.76 -4.60
N TYR A 26 2.30 -5.39 -3.71
CA TYR A 26 2.88 -6.73 -3.92
C TYR A 26 1.82 -7.83 -3.88
N ARG A 27 0.82 -7.74 -3.00
CA ARG A 27 -0.24 -8.75 -2.85
C ARG A 27 -1.27 -8.71 -3.97
N LEU A 28 -1.63 -7.51 -4.45
CA LEU A 28 -2.67 -7.30 -5.46
C LEU A 28 -2.56 -8.21 -6.71
N PRO A 29 -1.43 -8.29 -7.42
CA PRO A 29 -1.33 -9.15 -8.61
C PRO A 29 -1.36 -10.66 -8.25
N ARG A 30 -0.97 -11.03 -7.03
CA ARG A 30 -0.88 -12.42 -6.58
C ARG A 30 -2.24 -13.02 -6.19
N LEU A 31 -3.22 -12.18 -5.85
CA LEU A 31 -4.59 -12.60 -5.60
C LEU A 31 -5.24 -13.23 -6.84
N MET A 32 -4.86 -12.79 -8.05
CA MET A 32 -5.38 -13.36 -9.30
C MET A 32 -4.94 -14.81 -9.52
N GLY A 33 -3.71 -15.16 -9.10
CA GLY A 33 -3.18 -16.53 -9.21
C GLY A 33 -3.89 -17.55 -8.33
N GLN A 34 -4.58 -17.10 -7.27
CA GLN A 34 -5.43 -17.94 -6.40
C GLN A 34 -6.90 -17.98 -6.86
N GLY A 35 -7.21 -17.31 -7.98
CA GLY A 35 -8.56 -17.13 -8.48
C GLY A 35 -9.28 -18.43 -8.82
N THR A 36 -8.56 -19.49 -9.20
CA THR A 36 -9.15 -20.79 -9.56
C THR A 36 -9.76 -21.55 -8.37
N VAL A 37 -9.28 -21.31 -7.15
CA VAL A 37 -9.83 -21.91 -5.90
C VAL A 37 -10.97 -21.04 -5.35
N LEU A 38 -10.83 -19.72 -5.44
CA LEU A 38 -11.80 -18.76 -4.89
C LEU A 38 -13.00 -18.51 -5.83
N SER A 39 -12.84 -18.71 -7.14
CA SER A 39 -13.92 -18.64 -8.14
C SER A 39 -14.79 -19.90 -8.13
N ARG A 40 -14.21 -21.07 -7.79
CA ARG A 40 -14.93 -22.36 -7.76
C ARG A 40 -16.00 -22.44 -6.66
N LEU A 41 -15.87 -21.68 -5.58
CA LEU A 41 -16.91 -21.55 -4.56
C LEU A 41 -18.20 -20.89 -5.07
N GLY A 42 -18.18 -20.23 -6.23
CA GLY A 42 -19.37 -19.66 -6.90
C GLY A 42 -19.92 -20.49 -8.05
N GLY A 43 -19.29 -21.63 -8.40
CA GLY A 43 -19.65 -22.44 -9.58
C GLY A 43 -20.55 -23.64 -9.31
N GLY A 44 -20.88 -23.93 -8.05
CA GLY A 44 -21.71 -25.07 -7.66
C GLY A 44 -23.04 -24.63 -7.06
N ILE A 45 -24.11 -24.67 -7.88
CA ILE A 45 -25.53 -24.74 -7.50
C ILE A 45 -25.98 -23.75 -6.40
N GLY A 46 -26.51 -22.57 -6.80
CA GLY A 46 -27.61 -21.96 -6.02
C GLY A 46 -27.51 -20.51 -5.53
N THR A 47 -26.50 -19.69 -5.86
CA THR A 47 -26.47 -18.31 -5.32
C THR A 47 -27.03 -17.28 -6.29
N ARG A 48 -28.36 -17.08 -6.27
CA ARG A 48 -28.99 -15.82 -6.71
C ARG A 48 -28.69 -14.74 -5.67
N GLY A 49 -27.63 -13.98 -5.90
CA GLY A 49 -27.14 -12.86 -5.09
C GLY A 49 -26.10 -12.07 -5.88
N PRO A 50 -25.82 -10.80 -5.55
CA PRO A 50 -25.21 -9.83 -6.45
C PRO A 50 -23.91 -10.39 -7.03
N GLY A 51 -23.80 -10.43 -8.37
CA GLY A 51 -22.81 -11.18 -9.13
C GLY A 51 -21.35 -10.73 -9.01
N GLU A 52 -20.98 -10.06 -7.92
CA GLU A 52 -19.59 -9.72 -7.62
C GLU A 52 -18.88 -10.94 -7.01
N SER A 53 -17.86 -11.45 -7.70
CA SER A 53 -17.05 -12.52 -7.15
C SER A 53 -16.31 -12.05 -5.90
N LYS A 54 -16.11 -12.94 -4.91
CA LYS A 54 -15.33 -12.63 -3.69
C LYS A 54 -13.94 -12.06 -4.03
N LEU A 55 -13.33 -12.58 -5.10
CA LEU A 55 -12.07 -12.09 -5.68
C LEU A 55 -12.14 -10.62 -6.11
N GLU A 56 -13.24 -10.22 -6.75
CA GLU A 56 -13.44 -8.86 -7.19
C GLU A 56 -13.64 -7.90 -6.02
N SER A 57 -14.40 -8.31 -5.01
CA SER A 57 -14.57 -7.54 -3.78
C SER A 57 -13.23 -7.34 -3.05
N ASP A 58 -12.45 -8.42 -2.87
CA ASP A 58 -11.12 -8.36 -2.25
C ASP A 58 -10.17 -7.44 -3.02
N ARG A 59 -10.19 -7.52 -4.36
CA ARG A 59 -9.42 -6.64 -5.25
C ARG A 59 -9.81 -5.18 -5.04
N ARG A 60 -11.11 -4.90 -4.96
CA ARG A 60 -11.63 -3.54 -4.76
C ARG A 60 -11.20 -3.00 -3.39
N HIS A 61 -11.26 -3.81 -2.34
CA HIS A 61 -10.80 -3.44 -1.01
C HIS A 61 -9.31 -3.07 -0.98
N ILE A 62 -8.45 -3.86 -1.63
CA ILE A 62 -7.01 -3.57 -1.69
C ILE A 62 -6.74 -2.29 -2.48
N ARG A 63 -7.43 -2.05 -3.61
CA ARG A 63 -7.29 -0.81 -4.38
C ARG A 63 -7.66 0.43 -3.56
N ARG A 64 -8.81 0.40 -2.88
CA ARG A 64 -9.21 1.50 -1.98
C ARG A 64 -8.18 1.74 -0.87
N ARG A 65 -7.61 0.66 -0.32
CA ARG A 65 -6.56 0.78 0.71
C ARG A 65 -5.28 1.41 0.15
N ILE A 66 -4.86 1.03 -1.06
CA ILE A 66 -3.72 1.63 -1.77
C ILE A 66 -3.96 3.14 -1.94
N GLU A 67 -5.13 3.54 -2.44
CA GLU A 67 -5.48 4.96 -2.66
C GLU A 67 -5.40 5.77 -1.36
N SER A 68 -5.98 5.24 -0.27
CA SER A 68 -5.93 5.88 1.05
C SER A 68 -4.50 6.01 1.60
N LEU A 69 -3.67 4.98 1.43
CA LEU A 69 -2.28 5.01 1.88
C LEU A 69 -1.45 6.01 1.06
N GLU A 70 -1.68 6.10 -0.25
CA GLU A 70 -1.03 7.07 -1.11
C GLU A 70 -1.41 8.50 -0.75
N GLU A 71 -2.67 8.76 -0.40
CA GLU A 71 -3.13 10.06 0.07
C GLU A 71 -2.43 10.48 1.37
N GLN A 72 -2.40 9.58 2.37
CA GLN A 72 -1.68 9.84 3.62
C GLN A 72 -0.19 10.12 3.40
N LEU A 73 0.44 9.44 2.44
CA LEU A 73 1.84 9.69 2.07
C LEU A 73 2.02 11.04 1.35
N ARG A 74 1.05 11.47 0.53
CA ARG A 74 1.07 12.80 -0.10
C ARG A 74 1.07 13.90 0.94
N ASP A 75 0.27 13.78 2.00
CA ASP A 75 0.21 14.77 3.07
C ASP A 75 1.51 14.84 3.87
N LEU A 76 2.08 13.68 4.21
CA LEU A 76 3.41 13.63 4.85
C LEU A 76 4.50 14.25 3.96
N LYS A 77 4.44 14.01 2.64
CA LYS A 77 5.37 14.61 1.69
C LYS A 77 5.25 16.13 1.66
N ARG A 78 4.03 16.68 1.75
CA ARG A 78 3.78 18.14 1.84
C ARG A 78 4.40 18.75 3.09
N GLN A 79 4.19 18.12 4.25
CA GLN A 79 4.80 18.57 5.51
C GLN A 79 6.34 18.55 5.42
N ARG A 80 6.90 17.48 4.83
CA ARG A 80 8.35 17.36 4.63
C ARG A 80 8.90 18.39 3.66
N SER A 81 8.18 18.75 2.59
CA SER A 81 8.60 19.82 1.68
C SER A 81 8.64 21.18 2.37
N THR A 82 7.67 21.51 3.22
CA THR A 82 7.68 22.77 3.98
C THR A 82 8.89 22.86 4.90
N ARG A 83 9.22 21.77 5.61
CA ARG A 83 10.42 21.70 6.46
C ARG A 83 11.72 21.85 5.65
N ARG A 84 11.78 21.25 4.46
CA ARG A 84 12.92 21.41 3.54
C ARG A 84 13.06 22.83 3.02
N ALA A 85 11.95 23.47 2.64
CA ALA A 85 11.95 24.85 2.14
C ALA A 85 12.49 25.83 3.19
N ARG A 86 12.09 25.66 4.46
CA ARG A 86 12.63 26.44 5.58
C ARG A 86 14.13 26.26 5.75
N ARG A 87 14.62 25.01 5.76
CA ARG A 87 16.07 24.73 5.83
C ARG A 87 16.86 25.37 4.70
N LYS A 88 16.31 25.39 3.48
CA LYS A 88 16.93 26.06 2.33
C LYS A 88 16.98 27.58 2.52
N LYS A 89 15.92 28.19 3.05
CA LYS A 89 15.88 29.63 3.38
C LYS A 89 16.91 29.99 4.45
N ASP A 90 17.06 29.13 5.46
CA ASP A 90 17.95 29.35 6.59
C ASP A 90 19.43 29.00 6.28
N GLY A 91 19.76 28.65 5.02
CA GLY A 91 21.14 28.37 4.59
C GLY A 91 21.72 27.06 5.13
N VAL A 92 20.89 26.11 5.57
CA VAL A 92 21.36 24.87 6.21
C VAL A 92 21.98 23.92 5.17
N VAL A 93 23.26 23.59 5.34
CA VAL A 93 23.96 22.59 4.52
C VAL A 93 23.28 21.23 4.66
N THR A 94 22.92 20.62 3.53
CA THR A 94 22.25 19.31 3.48
C THR A 94 23.07 18.35 2.64
N VAL A 95 23.47 17.22 3.23
CA VAL A 95 24.20 16.14 2.56
C VAL A 95 23.41 14.84 2.69
N ALA A 96 23.60 13.92 1.74
CA ALA A 96 23.01 12.58 1.78
C ALA A 96 24.14 11.55 1.67
N ILE A 97 24.10 10.54 2.54
CA ILE A 97 25.00 9.39 2.49
C ILE A 97 24.23 8.24 1.83
N VAL A 98 24.82 7.63 0.82
CA VAL A 98 24.25 6.49 0.07
C VAL A 98 25.22 5.32 0.08
N GLY A 99 24.69 4.10 0.14
CA GLY A 99 25.42 2.84 0.20
C GLY A 99 24.46 1.66 0.30
#